data_AF-X0Q0E8-F1
#
_entry.id   AF-X0Q0E8-F1
#
_cell.length_a   1.000
_cell.length_b   1.000
_cell.length_c   1.000
_cell.angle_alpha   90.00
_cell.angle_beta   90.00
_cell.angle_gamma   90.00
#
_symmetry.space_group_name_H-M   'P 1'
#
loop_
_entity.id
_entity.type
_entity.pdbx_description
1 polymer ?
#
loop_
_entity_poly.entity_id
_entity_poly.type
_entity_poly.pdbx_seq_one_letter_code
_entity_poly.pdbx_strand_id
1 'polypeptide(L)'
;MRSAPNFGDKTEIAVLDGAASLDYARHWIEQIGLSTSREITGDTRVVIRAGEVGREDRDSDLTDPFVRIDVWDFQVGRKGTGVQASAVSGVSWVLGHADAPPLVLPADIPEKWCGLFAATLAMTALIEIELAGEPVARKFDVSAADVLRAFADQNAGNHAEVEAGWRRNGSTAVEHGGIYPQGFFECADGHVAIVGRARKDWKAIREVIGWPDWASEPRFDDPFAITEDTSEVDVLLTKSLKEYTRDELLERALAAGATVAPVYHPEEISSRQIVRPDFFGADGKPSLPFRISG
;
A
#
# COMPACT_ATOMS: atom_id res chain seq x y z
N MET A 1 -0.33 -38.76 -6.70
CA MET A 1 -0.39 -37.86 -5.54
C MET A 1 1.05 -37.41 -5.28
N ARG A 2 1.44 -36.21 -5.74
CA ARG A 2 2.79 -35.68 -5.43
C ARG A 2 2.81 -35.41 -3.92
N SER A 3 3.80 -35.95 -3.21
CA SER A 3 4.03 -35.62 -1.81
C SER A 3 4.14 -34.11 -1.64
N ALA A 4 3.64 -33.56 -0.54
CA ALA A 4 3.92 -32.18 -0.19
C ALA A 4 5.44 -31.95 -0.25
N PRO A 5 5.92 -30.82 -0.79
CA PRO A 5 7.35 -30.53 -0.80
C PRO A 5 7.86 -30.56 0.65
N ASN A 6 8.78 -31.48 0.93
CA ASN A 6 9.49 -31.54 2.19
C ASN A 6 10.60 -30.50 2.11
N PHE A 7 10.28 -29.24 2.43
CA PHE A 7 11.30 -28.26 2.77
C PHE A 7 11.94 -28.78 4.06
N GLY A 8 12.98 -29.61 3.95
CA GLY A 8 13.61 -30.22 5.12
C GLY A 8 14.08 -29.15 6.12
N ASP A 9 14.53 -29.55 7.30
CA ASP A 9 15.06 -28.65 8.36
C ASP A 9 16.28 -27.79 7.93
N LYS A 10 16.63 -27.78 6.64
CA LYS A 10 17.74 -27.03 6.07
C LYS A 10 17.32 -25.60 5.73
N THR A 11 18.12 -24.64 6.17
CA THR A 11 17.93 -23.23 5.89
C THR A 11 18.55 -22.83 4.56
N GLU A 12 17.73 -22.73 3.51
CA GLU A 12 18.18 -22.38 2.16
C GLU A 12 18.25 -20.86 1.91
N ILE A 13 17.63 -20.05 2.77
CA ILE A 13 17.62 -18.58 2.65
C ILE A 13 18.46 -17.95 3.77
N ALA A 14 19.49 -17.20 3.39
CA ALA A 14 20.20 -16.32 4.32
C ALA A 14 19.63 -14.90 4.20
N VAL A 15 19.11 -14.35 5.31
CA VAL A 15 18.69 -12.95 5.43
C VAL A 15 19.63 -12.27 6.42
N LEU A 16 20.61 -11.57 5.86
CA LEU A 16 21.65 -10.90 6.64
C LEU A 16 21.08 -9.71 7.43
N ASP A 17 21.92 -9.06 8.23
CA ASP A 17 21.55 -7.86 9.00
C ASP A 17 22.02 -6.57 8.32
N GLY A 18 21.54 -5.42 8.82
CA GLY A 18 22.06 -4.10 8.45
C GLY A 18 21.09 -3.18 7.70
N ALA A 19 19.82 -3.56 7.54
CA ALA A 19 18.75 -2.73 7.00
C ALA A 19 17.40 -3.14 7.59
N ALA A 20 16.47 -2.20 7.76
CA ALA A 20 15.15 -2.47 8.33
C ALA A 20 14.31 -3.36 7.40
N SER A 21 14.47 -3.21 6.08
CA SER A 21 13.81 -4.08 5.09
C SER A 21 14.19 -5.55 5.24
N LEU A 22 15.39 -5.87 5.78
CA LEU A 22 15.82 -7.25 6.02
C LEU A 22 15.06 -7.88 7.18
N ASP A 23 14.75 -7.12 8.24
CA ASP A 23 13.94 -7.60 9.34
C ASP A 23 12.51 -7.93 8.87
N TYR A 24 11.96 -7.11 7.98
CA TYR A 24 10.66 -7.37 7.37
C TYR A 24 10.70 -8.55 6.40
N ALA A 25 11.74 -8.68 5.56
CA ALA A 25 11.90 -9.84 4.68
C ALA A 25 11.97 -11.15 5.48
N ARG A 26 12.80 -11.16 6.54
CA ARG A 26 12.93 -12.28 7.47
C ARG A 26 11.58 -12.63 8.08
N HIS A 27 10.90 -11.63 8.63
CA HIS A 27 9.57 -11.80 9.22
C HIS A 27 8.61 -12.48 8.24
N TRP A 28 8.46 -11.96 7.01
CA TRP A 28 7.50 -12.52 6.04
C TRP A 28 7.82 -13.96 5.64
N ILE A 29 9.10 -14.31 5.48
CA ILE A 29 9.54 -15.67 5.14
C ILE A 29 9.25 -16.63 6.29
N GLU A 30 9.59 -16.25 7.53
CA GLU A 30 9.40 -17.10 8.70
C GLU A 30 7.93 -17.31 9.06
N GLN A 31 7.08 -16.32 8.79
CA GLN A 31 5.64 -16.41 9.07
C GLN A 31 4.92 -17.48 8.25
N ILE A 32 5.47 -17.91 7.12
CA ILE A 32 4.91 -19.00 6.30
C ILE A 32 5.58 -20.36 6.56
N GLY A 33 6.40 -20.46 7.61
CA GLY A 33 7.02 -21.70 8.06
C GLY A 33 8.38 -22.03 7.40
N LEU A 34 8.94 -21.13 6.61
CA LEU A 34 10.31 -21.28 6.10
C LEU A 34 11.33 -20.81 7.14
N SER A 35 12.48 -21.48 7.24
CA SER A 35 13.57 -21.03 8.11
C SER A 35 14.50 -20.04 7.39
N THR A 36 15.08 -19.10 8.14
CA THR A 36 16.13 -18.22 7.63
C THR A 36 17.38 -18.24 8.52
N SER A 37 18.53 -17.89 7.94
CA SER A 37 19.80 -17.75 8.65
C SER A 37 20.30 -16.31 8.57
N ARG A 38 21.02 -15.84 9.59
CA ARG A 38 21.71 -14.53 9.60
C ARG A 38 23.07 -14.57 8.91
N GLU A 39 23.54 -15.76 8.55
CA GLU A 39 24.84 -15.99 7.92
C GLU A 39 24.67 -16.90 6.68
N ILE A 40 25.58 -16.75 5.72
CA ILE A 40 25.65 -17.65 4.56
C ILE A 40 26.24 -18.98 5.01
N THR A 41 25.55 -20.07 4.73
CA THR A 41 25.97 -21.44 5.08
C THR A 41 26.20 -22.27 3.82
N GLY A 42 26.70 -23.51 3.97
CA GLY A 42 26.89 -24.42 2.85
C GLY A 42 25.59 -24.86 2.15
N ASP A 43 24.44 -24.77 2.83
CA ASP A 43 23.12 -25.09 2.27
C ASP A 43 22.42 -23.86 1.68
N THR A 44 23.01 -22.67 1.76
CA THR A 44 22.38 -21.43 1.29
C THR A 44 22.27 -21.40 -0.23
N ARG A 45 21.06 -21.13 -0.71
CA ARG A 45 20.71 -21.02 -2.14
C ARG A 45 20.25 -19.62 -2.53
N VAL A 46 19.75 -18.84 -1.56
CA VAL A 46 19.32 -17.45 -1.74
C VAL A 46 19.89 -16.60 -0.62
N VAL A 47 20.44 -15.43 -0.96
CA VAL A 47 20.95 -14.43 -0.01
C VAL A 47 20.19 -13.12 -0.19
N ILE A 48 19.62 -12.61 0.89
CA ILE A 48 19.07 -11.26 0.99
C ILE A 48 19.99 -10.43 1.89
N ARG A 49 20.45 -9.27 1.41
CA ARG A 49 21.36 -8.39 2.17
C ARG A 49 21.11 -6.91 1.88
N ALA A 50 21.67 -6.05 2.72
CA ALA A 50 21.64 -4.62 2.49
C ALA A 50 22.50 -4.24 1.27
N GLY A 51 22.04 -3.27 0.49
CA GLY A 51 22.81 -2.66 -0.57
C GLY A 51 24.08 -1.97 -0.06
N GLU A 52 25.17 -2.12 -0.82
CA GLU A 52 26.48 -1.54 -0.48
C GLU A 52 26.80 -0.38 -1.42
N VAL A 53 26.98 0.82 -0.86
CA VAL A 53 27.36 2.02 -1.61
C VAL A 53 28.70 1.81 -2.34
N GLY A 54 28.74 2.08 -3.64
CA GLY A 54 29.88 1.87 -4.52
C GLY A 54 30.05 0.43 -5.02
N ARG A 55 29.00 -0.41 -4.88
CA ARG A 55 28.95 -1.79 -5.40
C ARG A 55 27.65 -2.12 -6.15
N GLU A 56 26.93 -1.10 -6.60
CA GLU A 56 25.63 -1.22 -7.26
C GLU A 56 25.72 -2.10 -8.52
N ASP A 57 26.71 -1.84 -9.38
CA ASP A 57 26.83 -2.45 -10.73
C ASP A 57 27.84 -3.61 -10.82
N ARG A 58 28.25 -4.21 -9.70
CA ARG A 58 29.21 -5.32 -9.75
C ARG A 58 28.53 -6.64 -10.14
N ASP A 59 28.32 -6.84 -11.44
CA ASP A 59 27.96 -8.14 -12.03
C ASP A 59 29.06 -9.20 -11.86
N SER A 60 30.28 -8.78 -11.52
CA SER A 60 31.42 -9.66 -11.21
C SER A 60 31.16 -10.62 -10.04
N ASP A 61 30.07 -10.41 -9.30
CA ASP A 61 29.65 -11.23 -8.17
C ASP A 61 28.66 -12.36 -8.57
N LEU A 62 28.32 -12.52 -9.84
CA LEU A 62 27.49 -13.63 -10.36
C LEU A 62 28.22 -14.99 -10.39
N THR A 63 29.42 -15.10 -9.81
CA THR A 63 30.14 -16.37 -9.65
C THR A 63 29.67 -17.16 -8.44
N ASP A 64 28.87 -16.56 -7.58
CA ASP A 64 28.35 -17.22 -6.38
C ASP A 64 27.32 -18.30 -6.77
N PRO A 65 27.31 -19.46 -6.09
CA PRO A 65 26.40 -20.57 -6.39
C PRO A 65 24.95 -20.32 -5.92
N PHE A 66 24.59 -19.07 -5.61
CA PHE A 66 23.31 -18.67 -5.03
C PHE A 66 22.71 -17.45 -5.72
N VAL A 67 21.40 -17.30 -5.58
CA VAL A 67 20.67 -16.09 -6.01
C VAL A 67 20.88 -14.99 -4.97
N ARG A 68 21.11 -13.75 -5.43
CA ARG A 68 21.34 -12.60 -4.55
C ARG A 68 20.22 -11.57 -4.69
N ILE A 69 19.79 -11.01 -3.57
CA ILE A 69 18.80 -9.93 -3.49
C ILE A 69 19.40 -8.82 -2.61
N ASP A 70 19.78 -7.72 -3.24
CA ASP A 70 20.25 -6.52 -2.55
C ASP A 70 19.04 -5.61 -2.29
N VAL A 71 18.87 -5.18 -1.02
CA VAL A 71 17.77 -4.30 -0.61
C VAL A 71 18.26 -2.95 -0.11
N TRP A 72 17.56 -1.88 -0.45
CA TRP A 72 17.84 -0.52 0.00
C TRP A 72 16.62 0.07 0.70
N ASP A 73 16.76 0.46 1.97
CA ASP A 73 15.72 1.17 2.73
C ASP A 73 15.43 2.58 2.14
N PHE A 74 16.34 3.09 1.29
CA PHE A 74 16.21 4.37 0.60
C PHE A 74 16.13 4.17 -0.93
N GLN A 75 17.09 4.72 -1.67
CA GLN A 75 17.28 4.54 -3.11
C GLN A 75 18.59 3.80 -3.34
N VAL A 76 18.73 3.16 -4.51
CA VAL A 76 19.96 2.48 -4.90
C VAL A 76 21.17 3.41 -4.76
N GLY A 77 22.24 2.88 -4.17
CA GLY A 77 23.51 3.58 -3.96
C GLY A 77 23.54 4.63 -2.86
N ARG A 78 22.51 4.70 -2.01
CA ARG A 78 22.45 5.65 -0.89
C ARG A 78 22.08 4.96 0.42
N LYS A 79 22.76 5.35 1.51
CA LYS A 79 22.27 5.06 2.86
C LYS A 79 21.12 6.00 3.21
N GLY A 80 20.08 5.48 3.83
CA GLY A 80 18.92 6.24 4.26
C GLY A 80 17.83 5.35 4.81
N THR A 81 16.63 5.89 4.95
CA THR A 81 15.43 5.22 5.47
C THR A 81 14.24 5.46 4.55
N GLY A 82 13.11 4.85 4.87
CA GLY A 82 11.84 5.01 4.18
C GLY A 82 11.34 6.44 4.14
N VAL A 83 11.73 7.30 5.08
CA VAL A 83 11.41 8.73 5.04
C VAL A 83 12.04 9.39 3.81
N GLN A 84 13.32 9.13 3.54
CA GLN A 84 13.98 9.65 2.35
C GLN A 84 13.44 8.97 1.08
N ALA A 85 13.12 7.67 1.15
CA ALA A 85 12.48 6.96 0.03
C ALA A 85 11.13 7.60 -0.36
N SER A 86 10.32 7.96 0.63
CA SER A 86 9.03 8.63 0.45
C SER A 86 9.18 10.02 -0.17
N ALA A 87 10.29 10.70 0.11
CA ALA A 87 10.58 11.99 -0.49
C ALA A 87 11.01 11.85 -1.96
N VAL A 88 12.01 11.02 -2.26
CA VAL A 88 12.59 10.95 -3.63
C VAL A 88 11.72 10.20 -4.64
N SER A 89 10.85 9.29 -4.18
CA SER A 89 9.88 8.60 -5.05
C SER A 89 8.76 9.53 -5.52
N GLY A 90 8.60 10.69 -4.88
CA GLY A 90 7.54 11.65 -5.17
C GLY A 90 6.20 11.33 -4.51
N VAL A 91 6.03 10.19 -3.83
CA VAL A 91 4.73 9.81 -3.22
C VAL A 91 4.25 10.83 -2.19
N SER A 92 5.16 11.43 -1.43
CA SER A 92 4.81 12.44 -0.42
C SER A 92 4.25 13.73 -1.05
N TRP A 93 4.64 14.05 -2.29
CA TRP A 93 4.26 15.29 -2.98
C TRP A 93 2.75 15.43 -3.14
N VAL A 94 2.01 14.32 -3.15
CA VAL A 94 0.56 14.28 -3.38
C VAL A 94 -0.26 14.03 -2.11
N LEU A 95 0.39 13.98 -0.93
CA LEU A 95 -0.27 13.71 0.35
C LEU A 95 -0.33 14.95 1.25
N GLY A 96 -1.53 15.28 1.73
CA GLY A 96 -1.79 16.38 2.66
C GLY A 96 -2.41 17.62 2.00
N HIS A 97 -2.49 18.72 2.76
CA HIS A 97 -3.04 20.00 2.29
C HIS A 97 -2.06 20.74 1.37
N ALA A 98 -2.59 21.49 0.39
CA ALA A 98 -1.80 22.23 -0.58
C ALA A 98 -0.86 23.27 0.06
N ASP A 99 -1.33 23.91 1.12
CA ASP A 99 -0.70 25.01 1.86
C ASP A 99 0.12 24.55 3.08
N ALA A 100 0.22 23.24 3.32
CA ALA A 100 1.02 22.64 4.38
C ALA A 100 2.27 21.93 3.82
N PRO A 101 3.25 21.53 4.67
CA PRO A 101 4.30 20.61 4.25
C PRO A 101 3.74 19.25 3.77
N PRO A 102 4.41 18.56 2.83
CA PRO A 102 4.07 17.18 2.45
C PRO A 102 4.09 16.21 3.63
N LEU A 103 3.26 15.17 3.59
CA LEU A 103 3.18 14.16 4.64
C LEU A 103 4.15 13.00 4.41
N VAL A 104 4.63 12.41 5.52
CA VAL A 104 5.45 11.19 5.51
C VAL A 104 4.53 9.96 5.62
N LEU A 105 4.90 8.86 4.95
CA LEU A 105 4.19 7.58 5.10
C LEU A 105 4.42 6.99 6.51
N PRO A 106 3.38 6.49 7.19
CA PRO A 106 3.51 5.98 8.56
C PRO A 106 4.24 4.63 8.64
N ALA A 107 4.76 4.32 9.83
CA ALA A 107 5.11 2.98 10.31
C ALA A 107 5.99 2.14 9.36
N ASP A 108 7.07 2.72 8.82
CA ASP A 108 8.05 2.05 7.96
C ASP A 108 7.42 1.32 6.75
N ILE A 109 6.29 1.84 6.23
CA ILE A 109 5.64 1.30 5.02
C ILE A 109 6.66 1.05 3.88
N PRO A 110 7.58 1.99 3.57
CA PRO A 110 8.56 1.80 2.50
C PRO A 110 9.44 0.56 2.72
N GLU A 111 9.98 0.39 3.92
CA GLU A 111 10.84 -0.74 4.28
C GLU A 111 10.06 -2.05 4.35
N LYS A 112 8.81 -2.02 4.84
CA LYS A 112 7.91 -3.18 4.83
C LYS A 112 7.64 -3.68 3.43
N TRP A 113 7.37 -2.77 2.48
CA TRP A 113 7.15 -3.12 1.08
C TRP A 113 8.43 -3.64 0.44
N CYS A 114 9.57 -2.96 0.64
CA CYS A 114 10.86 -3.43 0.14
C CYS A 114 11.20 -4.85 0.64
N GLY A 115 11.03 -5.10 1.95
CA GLY A 115 11.21 -6.42 2.55
C GLY A 115 10.23 -7.48 2.01
N LEU A 116 8.97 -7.13 1.77
CA LEU A 116 7.97 -8.02 1.16
C LEU A 116 8.33 -8.41 -0.28
N PHE A 117 8.83 -7.46 -1.08
CA PHE A 117 9.35 -7.76 -2.42
C PHE A 117 10.55 -8.71 -2.36
N ALA A 118 11.49 -8.46 -1.45
CA ALA A 118 12.65 -9.33 -1.27
C ALA A 118 12.24 -10.76 -0.86
N ALA A 119 11.30 -10.91 0.07
CA ALA A 119 10.76 -12.20 0.46
C ALA A 119 10.09 -12.92 -0.73
N THR A 120 9.30 -12.19 -1.53
CA THR A 120 8.64 -12.72 -2.72
C THR A 120 9.64 -13.22 -3.76
N LEU A 121 10.68 -12.43 -4.03
CA LEU A 121 11.76 -12.81 -4.95
C LEU A 121 12.53 -14.03 -4.44
N ALA A 122 12.80 -14.11 -3.13
CA ALA A 122 13.49 -15.26 -2.55
C ALA A 122 12.69 -16.55 -2.68
N MET A 123 11.40 -16.52 -2.37
CA MET A 123 10.52 -17.67 -2.55
C MET A 123 10.40 -18.07 -4.03
N THR A 124 10.31 -17.08 -4.93
CA THR A 124 10.27 -17.32 -6.38
C THR A 124 11.56 -17.97 -6.87
N ALA A 125 12.71 -17.49 -6.40
CA ALA A 125 14.02 -18.06 -6.72
C ALA A 125 14.14 -19.52 -6.24
N LEU A 126 13.66 -19.85 -5.03
CA LEU A 126 13.63 -21.23 -4.56
C LEU A 126 12.76 -22.14 -5.44
N ILE A 127 11.59 -21.67 -5.87
CA ILE A 127 10.73 -22.42 -6.81
C ILE A 127 11.46 -22.64 -8.14
N GLU A 128 12.10 -21.61 -8.69
CA GLU A 128 12.89 -21.73 -9.91
C GLU A 128 14.03 -22.75 -9.76
N ILE A 129 14.76 -22.69 -8.65
CA ILE A 129 15.84 -23.62 -8.31
C ILE A 129 15.33 -25.06 -8.25
N GLU A 130 14.21 -25.30 -7.57
CA GLU A 130 13.62 -26.64 -7.44
C GLU A 130 13.14 -27.18 -8.78
N LEU A 131 12.57 -26.33 -9.64
CA LEU A 131 12.11 -26.71 -10.98
C LEU A 131 13.25 -26.96 -11.96
N ALA A 132 14.32 -26.18 -11.90
CA ALA A 132 15.48 -26.30 -12.77
C ALA A 132 16.46 -27.40 -12.31
N GLY A 133 16.47 -27.72 -11.01
CA GLY A 133 17.42 -28.64 -10.38
C GLY A 133 18.78 -28.01 -10.03
N GLU A 134 19.09 -26.83 -10.55
CA GLU A 134 20.29 -26.06 -10.25
C GLU A 134 19.98 -24.56 -10.14
N PRO A 135 20.76 -23.80 -9.34
CA PRO A 135 20.53 -22.36 -9.22
C PRO A 135 21.01 -21.64 -10.49
N VAL A 136 20.12 -20.86 -11.09
CA VAL A 136 20.48 -19.88 -12.11
C VAL A 136 21.00 -18.64 -11.40
N ALA A 137 22.28 -18.32 -11.56
CA ALA A 137 22.88 -17.13 -10.95
C ALA A 137 22.10 -15.87 -11.40
N ARG A 138 21.50 -15.18 -10.42
CA ARG A 138 20.73 -13.96 -10.62
C ARG A 138 20.99 -13.01 -9.46
N LYS A 139 21.04 -11.72 -9.79
CA LYS A 139 21.05 -10.62 -8.83
C LYS A 139 19.77 -9.82 -9.01
N PHE A 140 19.08 -9.58 -7.90
CA PHE A 140 17.99 -8.61 -7.82
C PHE A 140 18.47 -7.42 -7.01
N ASP A 141 18.08 -6.22 -7.44
CA ASP A 141 18.35 -4.97 -6.74
C ASP A 141 17.01 -4.28 -6.49
N VAL A 142 16.66 -4.09 -5.22
CA VAL A 142 15.34 -3.63 -4.79
C VAL A 142 15.50 -2.42 -3.88
N SER A 143 14.95 -1.27 -4.26
CA SER A 143 14.94 -0.09 -3.40
C SER A 143 13.54 0.31 -2.99
N ALA A 144 13.39 0.80 -1.76
CA ALA A 144 12.12 1.34 -1.27
C ALA A 144 11.64 2.51 -2.14
N ALA A 145 12.56 3.34 -2.65
CA ALA A 145 12.23 4.45 -3.55
C ALA A 145 11.61 3.97 -4.87
N ASP A 146 12.17 2.96 -5.52
CA ASP A 146 11.65 2.43 -6.78
C ASP A 146 10.31 1.73 -6.58
N VAL A 147 10.19 0.96 -5.50
CA VAL A 147 8.94 0.31 -5.11
C VAL A 147 7.84 1.37 -4.94
N LEU A 148 8.06 2.39 -4.11
CA LEU A 148 7.08 3.46 -3.92
C LEU A 148 6.75 4.18 -5.24
N ARG A 149 7.76 4.48 -6.05
CA ARG A 149 7.57 5.19 -7.32
C ARG A 149 6.69 4.39 -8.28
N ALA A 150 6.91 3.07 -8.37
CA ALA A 150 6.12 2.19 -9.24
C ALA A 150 4.65 2.14 -8.85
N PHE A 151 4.32 2.09 -7.55
CA PHE A 151 2.93 2.10 -7.08
C PHE A 151 2.28 3.49 -7.08
N ALA A 152 3.07 4.55 -7.06
CA ALA A 152 2.61 5.93 -7.10
C ALA A 152 2.60 6.52 -8.53
N ASP A 153 2.82 5.73 -9.58
CA ASP A 153 3.01 6.28 -10.94
C ASP A 153 1.77 7.01 -11.47
N GLN A 154 0.56 6.56 -11.10
CA GLN A 154 -0.70 7.24 -11.40
C GLN A 154 -0.74 8.70 -10.90
N ASN A 155 0.05 9.01 -9.85
CA ASN A 155 0.10 10.34 -9.26
C ASN A 155 0.96 11.32 -10.09
N ALA A 156 1.74 10.83 -11.04
CA ALA A 156 2.78 11.61 -11.72
C ALA A 156 2.28 12.44 -12.91
N GLY A 157 1.03 12.24 -13.33
CA GLY A 157 0.57 12.72 -14.64
C GLY A 157 1.32 12.03 -15.78
N ASN A 158 1.15 12.50 -17.01
CA ASN A 158 1.84 12.00 -18.22
C ASN A 158 1.30 10.67 -18.79
N HIS A 159 0.08 10.27 -18.45
CA HIS A 159 -0.65 9.22 -19.17
C HIS A 159 -1.91 9.82 -19.80
N ALA A 160 -2.39 9.23 -20.89
CA ALA A 160 -3.43 9.82 -21.73
C ALA A 160 -4.74 10.17 -20.99
N GLU A 161 -4.97 9.57 -19.82
CA GLU A 161 -6.17 9.76 -18.99
C GLU A 161 -6.00 10.85 -17.91
N VAL A 162 -4.76 11.26 -17.59
CA VAL A 162 -4.42 12.22 -16.52
C VAL A 162 -3.29 13.13 -17.00
N GLU A 163 -3.66 14.22 -17.69
CA GLU A 163 -2.72 15.20 -18.24
C GLU A 163 -2.04 16.04 -17.14
N ALA A 164 -2.79 16.41 -16.10
CA ALA A 164 -2.28 17.04 -14.88
C ALA A 164 -2.11 15.95 -13.81
N GLY A 165 -0.88 15.69 -13.35
CA GLY A 165 -0.64 14.76 -12.26
C GLY A 165 -1.34 15.17 -10.97
N TRP A 166 -1.54 14.22 -10.05
CA TRP A 166 -2.27 14.50 -8.82
C TRP A 166 -1.59 15.60 -8.02
N ARG A 167 -2.39 16.51 -7.46
CA ARG A 167 -1.92 17.52 -6.51
C ARG A 167 -2.55 17.33 -5.14
N ARG A 168 -1.86 17.86 -4.14
CA ARG A 168 -2.36 17.92 -2.76
C ARG A 168 -3.58 18.84 -2.69
N ASN A 169 -4.68 18.31 -2.15
CA ASN A 169 -5.87 19.09 -1.81
C ASN A 169 -6.38 18.79 -0.38
N GLY A 170 -5.61 18.03 0.41
CA GLY A 170 -6.02 17.59 1.73
C GLY A 170 -6.94 16.38 1.65
N SER A 171 -8.24 16.63 1.50
CA SER A 171 -9.28 15.62 1.74
C SER A 171 -9.73 14.88 0.48
N THR A 172 -9.58 15.47 -0.71
CA THR A 172 -9.98 14.87 -1.99
C THR A 172 -8.79 14.54 -2.87
N ALA A 173 -8.92 13.47 -3.65
CA ALA A 173 -7.96 13.13 -4.70
C ALA A 173 -8.35 13.91 -5.96
N VAL A 174 -7.88 15.14 -6.10
CA VAL A 174 -8.15 15.96 -7.29
C VAL A 174 -7.34 15.45 -8.49
N GLU A 175 -7.82 15.73 -9.70
CA GLU A 175 -7.12 15.39 -10.95
C GLU A 175 -6.86 13.87 -11.09
N HIS A 176 -7.71 13.05 -10.44
CA HIS A 176 -7.59 11.60 -10.39
C HIS A 176 -8.03 10.87 -11.67
N GLY A 177 -8.52 11.58 -12.67
CA GLY A 177 -9.05 11.02 -13.92
C GLY A 177 -10.39 10.26 -13.77
N GLY A 178 -10.97 10.21 -12.57
CA GLY A 178 -12.24 9.55 -12.29
C GLY A 178 -13.42 10.52 -12.19
N ILE A 179 -14.48 10.07 -11.52
CA ILE A 179 -15.71 10.87 -11.33
C ILE A 179 -15.86 11.36 -9.90
N TYR A 180 -16.59 12.46 -9.74
CA TYR A 180 -16.96 12.96 -8.43
C TYR A 180 -17.94 12.01 -7.69
N PRO A 181 -17.86 11.92 -6.34
CA PRO A 181 -16.80 12.42 -5.45
C PRO A 181 -15.69 11.36 -5.24
N GLN A 182 -14.47 11.79 -4.92
CA GLN A 182 -13.41 10.86 -4.50
C GLN A 182 -12.56 11.48 -3.38
N GLY A 183 -12.80 11.06 -2.13
CA GLY A 183 -12.06 11.58 -0.99
C GLY A 183 -12.67 11.26 0.35
N PHE A 184 -12.17 11.98 1.36
CA PHE A 184 -12.68 12.01 2.72
C PHE A 184 -13.47 13.30 2.94
N PHE A 185 -14.62 13.20 3.58
CA PHE A 185 -15.53 14.31 3.80
C PHE A 185 -15.92 14.39 5.27
N GLU A 186 -15.96 15.60 5.81
CA GLU A 186 -16.43 15.82 7.18
C GLU A 186 -17.92 15.48 7.29
N CYS A 187 -18.30 14.92 8.45
CA CYS A 187 -19.67 14.63 8.86
C CYS A 187 -19.84 15.02 10.34
N ALA A 188 -20.96 14.65 10.97
CA ALA A 188 -21.31 15.17 12.30
C ALA A 188 -20.28 14.86 13.41
N ASP A 189 -19.63 13.70 13.35
CA ASP A 189 -18.74 13.19 14.40
C ASP A 189 -17.36 12.72 13.88
N GLY A 190 -16.96 13.15 12.68
CA GLY A 190 -15.67 12.78 12.09
C GLY A 190 -15.65 12.89 10.57
N HIS A 191 -15.08 11.88 9.91
CA HIS A 191 -14.98 11.82 8.46
C HIS A 191 -15.52 10.51 7.89
N VAL A 192 -16.01 10.56 6.66
CA VAL A 192 -16.33 9.39 5.84
C VAL A 192 -15.53 9.42 4.54
N ALA A 193 -15.05 8.28 4.08
CA ALA A 193 -14.56 8.07 2.73
C ALA A 193 -15.76 7.92 1.78
N ILE A 194 -15.74 8.61 0.64
CA ILE A 194 -16.75 8.52 -0.41
C ILE A 194 -16.05 8.39 -1.76
N VAL A 195 -16.51 7.44 -2.58
CA VAL A 195 -15.96 7.21 -3.93
C VAL A 195 -17.08 7.02 -4.95
N GLY A 196 -17.19 7.89 -5.94
CA GLY A 196 -18.00 7.70 -7.14
C GLY A 196 -17.21 6.96 -8.21
N ARG A 197 -17.80 5.96 -8.87
CA ARG A 197 -17.19 5.24 -10.01
C ARG A 197 -18.08 5.23 -11.24
N ALA A 198 -19.38 5.41 -11.05
CA ALA A 198 -20.35 5.61 -12.13
C ALA A 198 -21.48 6.58 -11.71
N ARG A 199 -22.26 7.08 -12.66
CA ARG A 199 -23.44 7.95 -12.40
C ARG A 199 -24.42 7.37 -11.38
N LYS A 200 -24.54 6.03 -11.33
CA LYS A 200 -25.36 5.33 -10.33
C LYS A 200 -24.85 5.54 -8.90
N ASP A 201 -23.53 5.62 -8.71
CA ASP A 201 -22.93 5.83 -7.39
C ASP A 201 -23.23 7.26 -6.94
N TRP A 202 -23.12 8.25 -7.83
CA TRP A 202 -23.52 9.63 -7.52
C TRP A 202 -25.00 9.75 -7.16
N LYS A 203 -25.89 9.05 -7.88
CA LYS A 203 -27.31 8.97 -7.52
C LYS A 203 -27.51 8.36 -6.12
N ALA A 204 -26.83 7.27 -5.80
CA ALA A 204 -26.91 6.63 -4.49
C ALA A 204 -26.36 7.53 -3.38
N ILE A 205 -25.29 8.29 -3.62
CA ILE A 205 -24.74 9.27 -2.67
C ILE A 205 -25.75 10.38 -2.41
N ARG A 206 -26.43 10.90 -3.44
CA ARG A 206 -27.51 11.88 -3.27
C ARG A 206 -28.66 11.32 -2.43
N GLU A 207 -28.97 10.03 -2.55
CA GLU A 207 -29.94 9.34 -1.70
C GLU A 207 -29.46 9.22 -0.24
N VAL A 208 -28.18 8.92 -0.02
CA VAL A 208 -27.57 8.87 1.32
C VAL A 208 -27.68 10.20 2.06
N ILE A 209 -27.56 11.33 1.37
CA ILE A 209 -27.74 12.65 1.98
C ILE A 209 -29.20 13.14 1.98
N GLY A 210 -30.15 12.30 1.55
CA GLY A 210 -31.58 12.60 1.59
C GLY A 210 -32.10 13.50 0.48
N TRP A 211 -31.38 13.61 -0.65
CA TRP A 211 -31.76 14.45 -1.81
C TRP A 211 -32.09 15.90 -1.42
N PRO A 212 -31.15 16.66 -0.82
CA PRO A 212 -31.37 18.08 -0.56
C PRO A 212 -31.62 18.85 -1.86
N ASP A 213 -32.31 19.98 -1.79
CA ASP A 213 -32.76 20.74 -2.97
C ASP A 213 -31.64 21.00 -4.00
N TRP A 214 -30.44 21.34 -3.52
CA TRP A 214 -29.27 21.58 -4.38
C TRP A 214 -28.90 20.35 -5.20
N ALA A 215 -29.04 19.14 -4.67
CA ALA A 215 -28.63 17.90 -5.33
C ALA A 215 -29.48 17.54 -6.57
N SER A 216 -30.61 18.25 -6.74
CA SER A 216 -31.51 18.13 -7.88
C SER A 216 -31.29 19.23 -8.94
N GLU A 217 -30.38 20.18 -8.72
CA GLU A 217 -30.06 21.21 -9.72
C GLU A 217 -29.35 20.59 -10.94
N PRO A 218 -29.68 20.99 -12.18
CA PRO A 218 -29.12 20.39 -13.40
C PRO A 218 -27.59 20.40 -13.47
N ARG A 219 -26.94 21.40 -12.88
CA ARG A 219 -25.47 21.52 -12.85
C ARG A 219 -24.77 20.45 -12.00
N PHE A 220 -25.49 19.79 -11.09
CA PHE A 220 -24.97 18.70 -10.27
C PHE A 220 -25.45 17.32 -10.72
N ASP A 221 -26.03 17.19 -11.92
CA ASP A 221 -26.48 15.88 -12.39
C ASP A 221 -25.35 15.02 -12.97
N ASP A 222 -24.36 15.66 -13.62
CA ASP A 222 -23.24 14.97 -14.25
C ASP A 222 -21.99 14.95 -13.37
N PRO A 223 -21.65 13.82 -12.71
CA PRO A 223 -20.47 13.74 -11.86
C PRO A 223 -19.15 13.80 -12.63
N PHE A 224 -19.15 13.65 -13.96
CA PHE A 224 -17.96 13.87 -14.78
C PHE A 224 -17.68 15.37 -14.95
N ALA A 225 -18.71 16.16 -15.19
CA ALA A 225 -18.59 17.61 -15.29
C ALA A 225 -18.25 18.24 -13.93
N ILE A 226 -18.81 17.70 -12.84
CA ILE A 226 -18.50 18.15 -11.47
C ILE A 226 -17.00 18.01 -11.14
N THR A 227 -16.33 16.97 -11.64
CA THR A 227 -14.88 16.78 -11.38
C THR A 227 -14.03 17.93 -11.91
N GLU A 228 -14.50 18.69 -12.91
CA GLU A 228 -13.77 19.85 -13.44
C GLU A 228 -13.68 21.00 -12.43
N ASP A 229 -14.71 21.18 -11.59
CA ASP A 229 -14.74 22.14 -10.49
C ASP A 229 -15.61 21.64 -9.34
N THR A 230 -14.96 21.06 -8.33
CA THR A 230 -15.65 20.50 -7.15
C THR A 230 -15.93 21.54 -6.08
N SER A 231 -15.44 22.78 -6.21
CA SER A 231 -15.37 23.75 -5.12
C SER A 231 -16.72 24.05 -4.47
N GLU A 232 -17.77 24.17 -5.29
CA GLU A 232 -19.12 24.43 -4.81
C GLU A 232 -19.79 23.17 -4.25
N VAL A 233 -19.72 22.06 -4.98
CA VAL A 233 -20.40 20.82 -4.58
C VAL A 233 -19.77 20.21 -3.32
N ASP A 234 -18.46 20.38 -3.10
CA ASP A 234 -17.76 19.88 -1.91
C ASP A 234 -18.32 20.56 -0.66
N VAL A 235 -18.57 21.88 -0.72
CA VAL A 235 -19.16 22.65 0.37
C VAL A 235 -20.59 22.18 0.66
N LEU A 236 -21.39 21.99 -0.38
CA LEU A 236 -22.78 21.55 -0.27
C LEU A 236 -22.88 20.11 0.25
N LEU A 237 -22.09 19.20 -0.31
CA LEU A 237 -22.01 17.80 0.10
C LEU A 237 -21.56 17.70 1.55
N THR A 238 -20.47 18.38 1.92
CA THR A 238 -19.97 18.39 3.30
C THR A 238 -21.00 18.94 4.28
N LYS A 239 -21.72 20.00 3.91
CA LYS A 239 -22.80 20.55 4.74
C LYS A 239 -23.91 19.53 4.98
N SER A 240 -24.34 18.81 3.93
CA SER A 240 -25.37 17.76 4.06
C SER A 240 -24.88 16.54 4.85
N LEU A 241 -23.61 16.15 4.71
CA LEU A 241 -23.02 15.05 5.49
C LEU A 241 -22.94 15.36 6.98
N LYS A 242 -22.79 16.64 7.38
CA LYS A 242 -22.77 17.07 8.79
C LYS A 242 -24.11 16.90 9.53
N GLU A 243 -25.18 16.54 8.83
CA GLU A 243 -26.46 16.19 9.45
C GLU A 243 -26.48 14.76 10.03
N TYR A 244 -25.48 13.94 9.69
CA TYR A 244 -25.42 12.53 10.03
C TYR A 244 -24.08 12.16 10.63
N THR A 245 -24.10 11.21 11.56
CA THR A 245 -22.88 10.56 12.07
C THR A 245 -22.28 9.63 11.01
N ARG A 246 -20.99 9.31 11.17
CA ARG A 246 -20.25 8.34 10.36
C ARG A 246 -20.97 6.99 10.24
N ASP A 247 -21.56 6.52 11.33
CA ASP A 247 -22.25 5.23 11.41
C ASP A 247 -23.62 5.28 10.73
N GLU A 248 -24.40 6.35 10.90
CA GLU A 248 -25.66 6.55 10.17
C GLU A 248 -25.44 6.65 8.65
N LEU A 249 -24.35 7.31 8.24
CA LEU A 249 -23.97 7.40 6.82
C LEU A 249 -23.59 6.02 6.25
N LEU A 250 -22.91 5.18 7.03
CA LEU A 250 -22.62 3.80 6.63
C LEU A 250 -23.90 2.98 6.44
N GLU A 251 -24.83 3.03 7.40
CA GLU A 251 -26.11 2.32 7.32
C GLU A 251 -26.93 2.76 6.10
N ARG A 252 -27.04 4.08 5.88
CA ARG A 252 -27.72 4.65 4.71
C ARG A 252 -27.04 4.24 3.40
N ALA A 253 -25.72 4.24 3.37
CA ALA A 253 -24.96 3.87 2.18
C ALA A 253 -25.15 2.39 1.82
N LEU A 254 -25.14 1.50 2.81
CA LEU A 254 -25.43 0.08 2.59
C LEU A 254 -26.85 -0.13 2.05
N ALA A 255 -27.84 0.63 2.55
CA ALA A 255 -29.22 0.57 2.06
C ALA A 255 -29.37 1.10 0.62
N ALA A 256 -28.68 2.18 0.27
CA ALA A 256 -28.74 2.81 -1.05
C ALA A 256 -27.78 2.17 -2.10
N GLY A 257 -26.89 1.27 -1.67
CA GLY A 257 -25.82 0.74 -2.52
C GLY A 257 -24.72 1.76 -2.85
N ALA A 258 -24.54 2.77 -2.00
CA ALA A 258 -23.49 3.77 -2.12
C ALA A 258 -22.16 3.31 -1.51
N THR A 259 -21.07 3.86 -2.01
CA THR A 259 -19.69 3.60 -1.58
C THR A 259 -19.25 4.65 -0.57
N VAL A 260 -19.73 4.48 0.67
CA VAL A 260 -19.36 5.31 1.82
C VAL A 260 -18.83 4.41 2.93
N ALA A 261 -17.72 4.81 3.55
CA ALA A 261 -17.17 4.11 4.71
C ALA A 261 -16.65 5.10 5.76
N PRO A 262 -16.83 4.82 7.05
CA PRO A 262 -16.36 5.69 8.12
C PRO A 262 -14.83 5.67 8.27
N VAL A 263 -14.25 6.81 8.61
CA VAL A 263 -12.84 6.91 9.03
C VAL A 263 -12.78 6.72 10.54
N TYR A 264 -12.21 5.60 10.98
CA TYR A 264 -12.10 5.25 12.40
C TYR A 264 -10.74 5.58 13.00
N HIS A 265 -10.72 5.92 14.28
CA HIS A 265 -9.50 5.97 15.08
C HIS A 265 -8.97 4.54 15.33
N PRO A 266 -7.64 4.31 15.42
CA PRO A 266 -7.09 2.97 15.66
C PRO A 266 -7.68 2.24 16.89
N GLU A 267 -8.03 2.97 17.95
CA GLU A 267 -8.64 2.41 19.16
C GLU A 267 -10.05 1.83 18.92
N GLU A 268 -10.76 2.31 17.90
CA GLU A 268 -12.10 1.85 17.59
C GLU A 268 -12.10 0.50 16.86
N ILE A 269 -11.03 0.18 16.13
CA ILE A 269 -10.95 -0.95 15.19
C ILE A 269 -11.29 -2.29 15.85
N SER A 270 -10.74 -2.55 17.05
CA SER A 270 -10.98 -3.79 17.78
C SER A 270 -12.41 -3.85 18.33
N SER A 271 -12.86 -2.78 18.99
CA SER A 271 -14.20 -2.71 19.60
C SER A 271 -15.34 -2.81 18.58
N ARG A 272 -15.12 -2.30 17.37
CA ARG A 272 -16.07 -2.34 16.24
C ARG A 272 -15.97 -3.61 15.40
N GLN A 273 -15.08 -4.54 15.75
CA GLN A 273 -14.88 -5.82 15.05
C GLN A 273 -14.64 -5.66 13.53
N ILE A 274 -13.91 -4.60 13.14
CA ILE A 274 -13.62 -4.31 11.73
C ILE A 274 -12.69 -5.36 11.13
N VAL A 275 -11.74 -5.82 11.93
CA VAL A 275 -10.79 -6.88 11.58
C VAL A 275 -11.24 -8.22 12.16
N ARG A 276 -10.62 -9.32 11.72
CA ARG A 276 -10.95 -10.67 12.19
C ARG A 276 -10.79 -10.76 13.72
N PRO A 277 -11.59 -11.59 14.43
CA PRO A 277 -11.54 -11.67 15.90
C PRO A 277 -10.15 -11.93 16.50
N ASP A 278 -9.32 -12.72 15.82
CA ASP A 278 -7.96 -13.07 16.27
C ASP A 278 -6.87 -12.25 15.56
N PHE A 279 -7.25 -11.16 14.90
CA PHE A 279 -6.29 -10.33 14.18
C PHE A 279 -5.37 -9.58 15.13
N PHE A 280 -5.78 -9.27 16.36
CA PHE A 280 -4.86 -8.75 17.37
C PHE A 280 -4.54 -9.86 18.37
N GLY A 281 -3.26 -10.16 18.54
CA GLY A 281 -2.78 -11.10 19.54
C GLY A 281 -2.99 -10.59 20.96
N ALA A 282 -2.76 -11.45 21.95
CA ALA A 282 -2.88 -11.10 23.37
C ALA A 282 -1.91 -9.97 23.81
N ASP A 283 -0.84 -9.74 23.06
CA ASP A 283 0.12 -8.65 23.25
C ASP A 283 -0.28 -7.35 22.55
N GLY A 284 -1.47 -7.31 21.92
CA GLY A 284 -1.99 -6.17 21.17
C GLY A 284 -1.36 -5.97 19.79
N LYS A 285 -0.46 -6.86 19.35
CA LYS A 285 0.15 -6.76 18.02
C LYS A 285 -0.75 -7.38 16.95
N PRO A 286 -0.80 -6.80 15.74
CA PRO A 286 -1.51 -7.41 14.63
C PRO A 286 -0.85 -8.74 14.23
N SER A 287 -1.67 -9.78 14.16
CA SER A 287 -1.44 -11.07 13.52
C SER A 287 -1.29 -10.90 12.00
N LEU A 288 -0.99 -12.01 11.32
CA LEU A 288 -0.91 -12.01 9.86
C LEU A 288 -2.21 -11.52 9.19
N PRO A 289 -2.12 -10.76 8.09
CA PRO A 289 -3.29 -10.28 7.36
C PRO A 289 -4.00 -11.40 6.56
N PHE A 290 -3.52 -12.64 6.65
CA PHE A 290 -4.08 -13.83 6.03
C PHE A 290 -4.14 -15.00 7.02
N ARG A 291 -4.89 -16.05 6.66
CA ARG A 291 -4.97 -17.30 7.42
C ARG A 291 -4.44 -18.42 6.55
N ILE A 292 -3.62 -19.29 7.13
CA ILE A 292 -3.16 -20.52 6.50
C ILE A 292 -4.06 -21.64 7.03
N SER A 293 -4.73 -22.35 6.13
CA SER A 293 -5.52 -23.55 6.44
C SER A 293 -4.96 -24.71 5.62
N GLY A 294 -4.60 -25.79 6.27
CA GLY A 294 -4.03 -27.00 5.66
C GLY A 294 -4.41 -28.24 6.44
#